data_AF-K2CL80-F1
#
_entry.id   AF-K2CL80-F1
#
_cell.length_a   1.000
_cell.length_b   1.000
_cell.length_c   1.000
_cell.angle_alpha   90.00
_cell.angle_beta   90.00
_cell.angle_gamma   90.00
#
_symmetry.space_group_name_H-M   'P 1'
#
loop_
_entity.id
_entity.type
_entity.pdbx_description
1 polymer ?
#
loop_
_entity_poly.entity_id
_entity_poly.type
_entity_poly.pdbx_seq_one_letter_code
_entity_poly.pdbx_strand_id
1 'polypeptide(L)' 'EVNSAFEAESRNKRYDGTLQVTRDPIVSSDIVGNSASAIIDLSLTQVVGENLVKVVAWYDNEYGYANRLVEEVIMVGNQL' A
#
# COMPACT_ATOMS: atom_id res chain seq x y z
N GLU A 1 -5.62 0.49 -17.19
CA GLU A 1 -6.09 1.66 -16.42
C GLU A 1 -5.83 1.51 -14.93
N VAL A 2 -6.40 0.50 -14.25
CA VAL A 2 -6.25 0.30 -12.79
C VAL A 2 -4.78 0.27 -12.33
N ASN A 3 -3.94 -0.59 -12.93
CA ASN A 3 -2.52 -0.66 -12.56
C ASN A 3 -1.79 0.67 -12.79
N SER A 4 -2.11 1.35 -13.89
CA SER A 4 -1.51 2.66 -14.21
C SER A 4 -1.91 3.72 -13.18
N ALA A 5 -3.14 3.67 -12.67
CA ALA A 5 -3.60 4.55 -11.60
C ALA A 5 -2.84 4.27 -10.29
N PHE A 6 -2.67 3.01 -9.89
CA PHE A 6 -1.87 2.66 -8.70
C PHE A 6 -0.40 3.05 -8.85
N GLU A 7 0.21 2.82 -10.02
CA GLU A 7 1.58 3.26 -10.28
C GLU A 7 1.71 4.79 -10.18
N ALA A 8 0.76 5.54 -10.74
CA ALA A 8 0.76 7.00 -10.65
C ALA A 8 0.60 7.49 -9.20
N GLU A 9 -0.37 6.96 -8.47
CA GLU A 9 -0.64 7.38 -7.09
C GLU A 9 0.45 6.94 -6.11
N SER A 10 1.14 5.83 -6.36
CA SER A 10 2.31 5.42 -5.54
C SER A 10 3.47 6.42 -5.58
N ARG A 11 3.52 7.29 -6.61
CA ARG A 11 4.51 8.37 -6.74
C ARG A 11 3.97 9.72 -6.25
N ASN A 12 2.70 9.78 -5.87
CA ASN A 12 2.08 11.00 -5.39
C ASN A 12 2.52 11.25 -3.94
N LYS A 13 3.00 12.45 -3.65
CA LYS A 13 3.44 12.86 -2.31
C LYS A 13 2.37 12.66 -1.24
N ARG A 14 1.08 12.72 -1.61
CA ARG A 14 -0.03 12.44 -0.71
C ARG A 14 0.04 11.04 -0.09
N TYR A 15 0.58 10.07 -0.81
CA TYR A 15 0.64 8.67 -0.39
C TYR A 15 2.06 8.18 -0.09
N ASP A 16 3.02 9.09 0.00
CA ASP A 16 4.39 8.77 0.36
C ASP A 16 4.44 8.04 1.71
N GLY A 17 5.26 7.00 1.80
CA GLY A 17 5.35 6.13 2.98
C GLY A 17 4.12 5.25 3.29
N THR A 18 3.01 5.39 2.56
CA THR A 18 1.76 4.63 2.82
C THR A 18 1.36 3.69 1.68
N LEU A 19 1.51 4.11 0.42
CA LEU A 19 1.17 3.30 -0.75
C LEU A 19 2.43 2.94 -1.53
N GLN A 20 2.63 1.64 -1.74
CA GLN A 20 3.63 1.10 -2.65
C GLN A 20 2.97 0.18 -3.68
N VAL A 21 3.71 -0.10 -4.75
CA VAL A 21 3.30 -1.07 -5.77
C VAL A 21 4.47 -2.02 -6.05
N THR A 22 4.16 -3.25 -6.42
CA THR A 22 5.17 -4.21 -6.87
C THR A 22 4.68 -5.02 -8.07
N ARG A 23 5.64 -5.53 -8.84
CA ARG A 23 5.46 -6.54 -9.88
C ARG A 23 6.31 -7.78 -9.62
N ASP A 24 7.09 -7.76 -8.55
CA ASP A 24 7.98 -8.84 -8.18
C ASP A 24 7.15 -10.00 -7.57
N PRO A 25 7.54 -11.26 -7.82
CA PRO A 25 6.83 -12.42 -7.29
C PRO A 25 7.15 -12.62 -5.80
N ILE A 26 6.66 -11.71 -4.96
CA ILE A 26 6.91 -11.69 -3.52
C ILE A 26 5.95 -12.60 -2.75
N VAL A 27 6.36 -12.96 -1.54
CA VAL A 27 5.54 -13.66 -0.53
C VAL A 27 5.51 -12.88 0.79
N SER A 28 4.76 -13.37 1.77
CA SER A 28 4.55 -12.67 3.04
C SER A 28 5.82 -12.36 3.83
N SER A 29 6.84 -13.21 3.75
CA SER A 29 8.11 -12.96 4.46
C SER A 29 8.90 -11.79 3.90
N ASP A 30 8.70 -11.44 2.63
CA ASP A 30 9.45 -10.37 1.96
C ASP A 30 9.02 -8.97 2.41
N ILE A 31 7.84 -8.86 3.03
CA ILE A 31 7.28 -7.58 3.48
C ILE A 31 7.43 -7.35 4.99
N VAL A 32 8.04 -8.28 5.72
CA VAL A 32 8.25 -8.14 7.18
C VAL A 32 9.10 -6.89 7.44
N GLY A 33 8.58 -5.98 8.26
CA GLY A 33 9.23 -4.70 8.55
C GLY A 33 9.06 -3.63 7.47
N ASN A 34 8.23 -3.84 6.45
CA ASN A 34 7.87 -2.79 5.51
C ASN A 34 6.86 -1.82 6.16
N SER A 35 7.16 -0.52 6.12
CA SER A 35 6.34 0.53 6.75
C SER A 35 5.14 0.96 5.92
N ALA A 36 5.01 0.53 4.66
CA ALA A 36 3.87 0.87 3.82
C ALA A 36 2.57 0.27 4.39
N SER A 37 1.48 1.04 4.34
CA SER A 37 0.15 0.57 4.73
C SER A 37 -0.44 -0.41 3.72
N ALA A 38 -0.05 -0.28 2.45
CA ALA A 38 -0.47 -1.17 1.38
C ALA A 38 0.60 -1.24 0.29
N ILE A 39 0.97 -2.47 -0.08
CA ILE A 39 1.82 -2.76 -1.24
C ILE A 39 0.95 -3.48 -2.26
N ILE A 40 0.48 -2.77 -3.28
CA ILE A 40 -0.40 -3.34 -4.31
C ILE A 40 0.42 -4.23 -5.23
N ASP A 41 0.01 -5.49 -5.34
CA ASP A 41 0.59 -6.42 -6.30
C ASP A 41 -0.09 -6.24 -7.67
N LEU A 42 0.59 -5.52 -8.55
CA LEU A 42 0.08 -5.20 -9.89
C LEU A 42 0.02 -6.45 -10.78
N SER A 43 0.78 -7.50 -10.46
CA SER A 43 0.76 -8.76 -11.20
C SER A 43 -0.48 -9.60 -10.89
N LEU A 44 -1.06 -9.42 -9.69
CA LEU A 44 -2.27 -10.12 -9.23
C LEU A 44 -3.57 -9.32 -9.44
N THR A 45 -3.46 -8.08 -9.94
CA THR A 45 -4.62 -7.24 -10.25
C THR A 45 -5.25 -7.66 -11.58
N GLN A 46 -6.53 -8.01 -11.55
CA GLN A 46 -7.24 -8.57 -12.71
C GLN A 46 -8.67 -8.05 -12.82
N VAL A 47 -9.15 -7.91 -14.06
CA VAL A 47 -10.58 -7.73 -14.35
C VAL A 47 -11.21 -9.11 -14.47
N VAL A 48 -12.30 -9.34 -13.76
CA VAL A 48 -13.10 -10.57 -13.78
C VAL A 48 -14.44 -10.24 -14.43
N GLY A 49 -14.71 -10.83 -15.60
CA GLY A 49 -15.90 -10.47 -16.38
C GLY A 49 -15.76 -9.07 -17.00
N GLU A 50 -16.85 -8.29 -16.97
CA GLU A 50 -16.89 -6.99 -17.67
C GLU A 50 -16.53 -5.80 -16.77
N ASN A 51 -16.94 -5.79 -15.50
CA ASN A 51 -16.84 -4.62 -14.63
C ASN A 51 -16.44 -4.91 -13.17
N LEU A 52 -16.01 -6.14 -12.86
CA LEU A 52 -15.49 -6.48 -11.54
C LEU A 52 -13.96 -6.52 -11.58
N VAL A 53 -13.31 -5.89 -10.60
CA VAL A 53 -11.85 -5.89 -10.47
C VAL A 53 -11.45 -6.54 -9.15
N LYS A 54 -10.48 -7.46 -9.20
CA LYS A 54 -9.80 -8.03 -8.05
C LYS A 54 -8.44 -7.36 -7.92
N VAL A 55 -8.18 -6.75 -6.77
CA VAL A 55 -6.88 -6.16 -6.40
C VAL A 55 -6.35 -6.92 -5.19
N VAL A 56 -5.05 -7.21 -5.16
CA VAL A 56 -4.37 -7.83 -4.02
C VAL A 56 -3.36 -6.85 -3.47
N ALA A 57 -3.35 -6.69 -2.15
CA ALA A 57 -2.45 -5.80 -1.44
C ALA A 57 -1.84 -6.54 -0.25
N TRP A 58 -0.53 -6.41 -0.11
CA TRP A 58 0.22 -6.88 1.06
C TRP A 58 0.34 -5.76 2.09
N TYR A 59 0.41 -6.12 3.36
CA TYR A 59 0.79 -5.20 4.43
C TYR A 59 1.33 -6.00 5.61
N ASP A 60 2.36 -5.46 6.27
CA ASP A 60 2.78 -5.96 7.57
C ASP A 60 1.78 -5.45 8.61
N ASN A 61 0.97 -6.36 9.15
CA ASN A 61 -0.09 -6.01 10.09
C ASN A 61 0.41 -5.49 11.44
N GLU A 62 1.69 -5.72 11.78
CA GLU A 62 2.30 -5.20 13.01
C GLU A 62 3.06 -3.91 12.71
N TYR A 63 4.03 -3.99 11.79
CA TYR A 63 4.98 -2.90 11.55
C TYR A 63 4.34 -1.74 10.77
N GLY A 64 3.61 -2.02 9.70
CA GLY A 64 2.92 -0.99 8.92
C GLY A 64 1.90 -0.23 9.77
N TYR A 65 1.14 -0.95 10.59
CA TYR A 65 0.16 -0.34 11.51
C TYR A 65 0.83 0.51 12.59
N ALA A 66 1.89 0.02 13.23
CA ALA A 66 2.60 0.76 14.27
C ALA A 66 3.16 2.10 13.75
N ASN A 67 3.69 2.15 12.53
CA ASN A 67 4.15 3.40 11.91
C ASN A 67 2.99 4.40 11.73
N ARG A 68 1.83 3.95 11.24
CA ARG A 68 0.65 4.82 11.09
C ARG A 68 0.15 5.37 12.42
N LEU A 69 0.19 4.56 13.49
CA LEU A 69 -0.19 5.02 14.82
C LEU A 69 0.73 6.13 15.33
N VAL A 70 2.05 6.00 15.14
CA VAL A 70 3.02 7.03 15.55
C VAL A 70 2.81 8.33 14.76
N GLU A 71 2.62 8.22 13.44
CA GLU A 71 2.34 9.38 12.58
C GLU A 71 1.06 10.11 13.00
N GLU A 72 -0.01 9.38 13.32
CA GLU A 72 -1.28 9.95 13.78
C GLU A 72 -1.11 10.70 15.11
N VAL A 73 -0.38 10.13 16.07
CA VAL A 73 -0.10 10.78 17.36
C VAL A 73 0.70 12.07 17.17
N ILE A 74 1.69 12.08 16.28
CA ILE A 74 2.45 13.29 15.94
C ILE A 74 1.55 14.33 15.28
N MET A 75 0.70 13.91 14.34
CA MET A 75 -0.23 14.82 13.65
C MET A 75 -1.18 15.50 14.64
N VAL A 76 -1.82 14.73 15.53
CA VAL A 76 -2.72 15.27 16.56
C VAL A 76 -1.96 16.15 17.54
N GLY A 77 -0.77 15.72 17.98
CA GLY A 77 0.07 16.48 18.91
C GLY A 77 0.49 17.84 18.37
N ASN A 78 0.69 17.98 17.05
CA ASN A 78 1.01 19.25 16.40
C ASN A 78 -0.20 20.19 16.24
N GLN A 79 -1.43 19.71 16.51
CA GLN A 79 -2.66 20.51 16.44
C GLN A 79 -3.12 21.02 17.81
N LEU A 80 -2.44 20.62 18.89
CA LEU A 80 -2.66 21.09 20.26
C LEU A 80 -1.76 22.29 20.57
#